data_AF-A0A0L6Z6W9-F1
#
_entry.id   AF-A0A0L6Z6W9-F1
#
_cell.length_a   1.000
_cell.length_b   1.000
_cell.length_c   1.000
_cell.angle_alpha   90.00
_cell.angle_beta   90.00
_cell.angle_gamma   90.00
#
_symmetry.space_group_name_H-M   'P 1'
#
loop_
_entity.id
_entity.type
_entity.pdbx_description
1 polymer ?
#
loop_
_entity_poly.entity_id
_entity_poly.type
_entity_poly.pdbx_seq_one_letter_code
_entity_poly.pdbx_strand_id
1 'polypeptide(L)' 'MKNNTIGFIETGVMGSSMASHILEDGIINNARPGTYVIDMTTSKPNLAKIIYEKAKEKGIYSLDAPVSGGDIG' A
#
# COMPACT_ATOMS: atom_id res chain seq x y z
N MET A 1 -19.29 -6.03 -19.55
CA MET A 1 -17.88 -5.94 -19.11
C MET A 1 -17.91 -5.51 -17.64
N LYS A 2 -17.22 -6.20 -16.73
CA LYS A 2 -17.10 -5.67 -15.35
C LYS A 2 -16.29 -4.38 -15.45
N ASN A 3 -16.84 -3.26 -14.97
CA ASN A 3 -16.11 -2.00 -14.88
C ASN A 3 -14.96 -2.18 -13.88
N ASN A 4 -13.81 -2.65 -14.37
CA ASN A 4 -12.57 -2.72 -13.61
C ASN A 4 -12.12 -1.28 -13.38
N THR A 5 -12.65 -0.65 -12.35
CA THR A 5 -12.15 0.65 -11.92
C THR A 5 -10.77 0.40 -11.31
N ILE A 6 -9.73 0.65 -12.10
CA ILE A 6 -8.35 0.64 -11.60
C ILE A 6 -8.22 1.85 -10.68
N GLY A 7 -8.39 1.62 -9.38
CA GLY A 7 -8.01 2.57 -8.36
C GLY A 7 -6.51 2.46 -8.16
N PHE A 8 -5.82 3.59 -8.21
CA PHE A 8 -4.40 3.69 -7.95
C PHE A 8 -4.23 4.64 -6.77
N ILE A 9 -3.59 4.17 -5.72
CA ILE A 9 -3.34 4.97 -4.52
C ILE A 9 -1.86 4.85 -4.21
N GLU A 10 -1.17 5.97 -4.37
CA GLU A 10 0.21 6.15 -3.95
C GLU A 10 0.22 6.72 -2.54
N THR A 11 1.04 6.12 -1.68
CA THR A 11 1.25 6.60 -0.33
C THR A 11 2.74 6.65 -0.03
N GLY A 12 3.19 7.80 0.47
CA GLY A 12 4.51 7.99 1.03
C GLY A 12 4.35 8.52 2.44
N VAL A 13 4.58 7.67 3.45
CA VAL A 13 4.51 8.10 4.84
C VAL A 13 5.91 8.23 5.44
N MET A 14 6.13 9.27 6.25
CA MET A 14 7.38 9.42 6.97
C MET A 14 7.41 8.49 8.18
N GLY A 15 8.27 7.47 8.12
CA GLY A 15 8.57 6.58 9.24
C GLY A 15 7.62 5.38 9.40
N SER A 16 8.15 4.31 9.99
CA SER A 16 7.44 3.02 10.10
C SER A 16 6.18 3.05 10.98
N SER A 17 6.03 4.06 11.85
CA SER A 17 4.85 4.22 12.71
C SER A 17 3.60 4.62 11.94
N MET A 18 3.76 5.33 10.81
CA MET A 18 2.64 5.83 10.01
C MET A 18 2.17 4.82 8.96
N ALA A 19 2.99 3.82 8.62
CA ALA A 19 2.65 2.82 7.60
C ALA A 19 1.56 1.84 8.05
N SER A 20 1.27 1.76 9.36
CA SER A 20 0.07 1.08 9.89
C SER A 20 -1.24 1.70 9.39
N HIS A 21 -1.23 2.99 9.00
CA HIS A 21 -2.40 3.66 8.44
C HIS A 21 -2.82 3.06 7.10
N ILE A 22 -1.97 2.27 6.43
CA ILE A 22 -2.37 1.51 5.24
C ILE A 22 -3.41 0.43 5.58
N LEU A 23 -3.43 -0.05 6.83
CA LEU A 23 -4.20 -1.20 7.30
C LEU A 23 -5.54 -0.83 7.97
N GLU A 24 -5.53 -0.60 9.29
CA GLU A 24 -6.74 -0.65 10.12
C GLU A 24 -7.74 0.50 9.87
N ASP A 25 -7.28 1.68 9.44
CA ASP A 25 -8.13 2.84 9.14
C ASP A 25 -7.96 3.43 7.74
N GLY A 26 -7.12 2.83 6.89
CA GLY A 26 -6.80 3.43 5.58
C GLY A 26 -7.11 2.56 4.40
N ILE A 27 -6.14 2.51 3.49
CA ILE A 27 -6.37 2.21 2.08
C ILE A 27 -6.91 0.79 1.90
N ILE A 28 -6.31 -0.20 2.56
CA ILE A 28 -6.73 -1.59 2.44
C ILE A 28 -8.17 -1.78 2.92
N ASN A 29 -8.59 -1.03 3.94
CA ASN A 29 -9.92 -1.21 4.49
C ASN A 29 -11.04 -0.62 3.64
N ASN A 30 -10.77 0.46 2.92
CA ASN A 30 -11.75 1.25 2.17
C ASN A 30 -11.72 1.02 0.65
N ALA A 31 -10.64 0.44 0.12
CA ALA A 31 -10.53 0.16 -1.29
C ALA A 31 -11.47 -0.96 -1.75
N ARG A 32 -11.96 -0.84 -2.99
CA ARG A 32 -12.81 -1.87 -3.61
C ARG A 32 -11.97 -3.07 -4.06
N PRO A 33 -12.51 -4.29 -4.08
CA PRO A 33 -11.84 -5.42 -4.73
C PRO A 33 -11.44 -5.08 -6.18
N GLY A 34 -10.26 -5.53 -6.60
CA GLY A 34 -9.63 -5.21 -7.89
C GLY A 34 -8.81 -3.92 -7.90
N THR A 35 -8.72 -3.19 -6.79
CA THR A 35 -7.84 -2.02 -6.64
C THR A 35 -6.37 -2.44 -6.61
N TYR A 36 -5.49 -1.59 -7.13
CA TYR A 36 -4.04 -1.73 -7.02
C TYR A 36 -3.50 -0.67 -6.06
N VAL A 37 -2.76 -1.09 -5.03
CA VAL A 37 -2.13 -0.23 -4.04
C VAL A 37 -0.63 -0.33 -4.20
N ILE A 38 0.04 0.80 -4.42
CA ILE A 38 1.50 0.85 -4.50
C ILE A 38 2.01 1.61 -3.28
N ASP A 39 2.76 0.92 -2.43
CA ASP A 39 3.43 1.51 -1.28
C ASP A 39 4.85 1.91 -1.66
N MET A 40 5.14 3.22 -1.65
CA MET A 40 6.49 3.74 -1.88
C MET A 40 7.22 4.07 -0.58
N THR A 41 6.63 3.73 0.56
CA THR A 41 7.20 3.99 1.88
C THR A 41 8.43 3.13 2.09
N THR A 42 9.56 3.76 2.44
CA THR A 42 10.71 3.05 2.98
C THR A 42 10.38 2.50 4.38
N SER A 43 9.89 1.27 4.44
CA SER A 43 9.43 0.62 5.67
C SER A 43 10.20 -0.68 5.95
N LYS A 44 9.83 -1.39 7.03
CA LYS A 44 10.44 -2.70 7.34
C LYS A 44 9.87 -3.77 6.39
N PRO A 45 10.67 -4.70 5.84
CA PRO A 45 10.19 -5.76 4.95
C PRO A 45 9.05 -6.62 5.50
N ASN A 46 8.94 -6.75 6.83
CA ASN A 46 7.85 -7.48 7.47
C ASN A 46 6.49 -6.77 7.30
N LEU A 47 6.48 -5.43 7.26
CA LEU A 47 5.24 -4.68 7.11
C LEU A 47 4.66 -4.85 5.71
N ALA A 48 5.49 -4.82 4.67
CA ALA A 48 5.08 -5.10 3.29
C ALA A 48 4.38 -6.47 3.17
N LYS A 49 4.89 -7.50 3.86
CA LYS A 49 4.24 -8.83 3.91
C LYS A 49 2.86 -8.79 4.56
N ILE A 50 2.72 -8.07 5.67
CA ILE A 50 1.43 -7.92 6.36
C ILE A 50 0.43 -7.19 5.48
N ILE A 51 0.85 -6.09 4.83
CA ILE A 51 0.03 -5.33 3.88
C ILE A 51 -0.41 -6.23 2.73
N TYR A 52 0.49 -7.05 2.19
CA TYR A 52 0.18 -7.96 1.10
C TYR A 52 -0.88 -9.00 1.48
N GLU A 53 -0.73 -9.69 2.61
CA GLU A 53 -1.71 -10.68 3.05
C GLU A 53 -3.07 -10.05 3.32
N LYS A 54 -3.10 -8.86 3.95
CA LYS A 54 -4.34 -8.12 4.23
C LYS A 54 -5.03 -7.60 2.97
N ALA A 55 -4.27 -7.13 1.98
CA ALA A 55 -4.79 -6.73 0.68
C ALA A 55 -5.41 -7.92 -0.06
N LYS A 56 -4.70 -9.05 -0.07
CA LYS A 56 -5.14 -10.29 -0.72
C LYS A 56 -6.44 -10.83 -0.12
N GLU A 57 -6.60 -10.79 1.21
CA GLU A 57 -7.85 -11.13 1.90
C GLU A 57 -9.06 -10.34 1.36
N LYS A 58 -8.86 -9.10 0.89
CA LYS A 58 -9.90 -8.22 0.34
C LYS A 58 -10.00 -8.21 -1.19
N GLY A 59 -9.21 -9.04 -1.88
CA GLY A 59 -9.13 -9.03 -3.35
C GLY A 59 -8.52 -7.75 -3.90
N ILE A 60 -7.66 -7.09 -3.13
CA ILE A 60 -6.86 -5.92 -3.53
C ILE A 60 -5.47 -6.43 -3.92
N TYR A 61 -4.89 -5.84 -4.96
CA TYR A 61 -3.50 -6.06 -5.34
C TYR A 61 -2.62 -5.05 -4.62
N SER A 62 -1.50 -5.49 -4.06
CA SER A 62 -0.51 -4.59 -3.45
C SER A 62 0.88 -4.82 -4.03
N LEU A 63 1.64 -3.74 -4.17
CA LEU A 63 3.04 -3.72 -4.58
C LEU A 63 3.85 -2.87 -3.61
N ASP A 64 4.89 -3.46 -3.03
CA ASP A 64 5.92 -2.74 -2.30
C ASP A 64 6.95 -2.22 -3.29
N ALA A 65 7.06 -0.91 -3.42
CA ALA A 65 7.94 -0.22 -4.37
C ALA A 65 8.66 0.97 -3.69
N PRO A 66 9.43 0.72 -2.61
CA PRO A 66 10.10 1.79 -1.88
C PRO A 66 11.08 2.53 -2.80
N VAL A 67 11.02 3.86 -2.76
CA VAL A 67 11.92 4.72 -3.54
C VAL A 67 13.20 5.01 -2.73
N SER A 68 14.36 5.01 -3.38
CA SER A 68 15.68 5.22 -2.73
C SER A 68 16.22 6.65 -2.84
N GLY A 69 15.36 7.65 -3.03
CA GLY A 69 15.75 9.05 -3.14
C GLY A 69 15.90 9.72 -1.77
N GLY A 70 17.05 9.57 -1.12
CA GLY A 70 17.47 10.50 -0.07
C GLY A 70 18.00 11.78 -0.70
N ASP A 71 17.68 12.94 -0.12
CA ASP A 71 18.28 14.22 -0.54
C ASP A 71 19.80 14.07 -0.63
N ILE A 72 20.35 14.33 -1.82
CA ILE A 72 21.78 14.56 -2.00
C ILE A 72 22.01 15.99 -1.51
N GLY A 73 22.25 16.16 -0.21
CA GLY A 73 22.49 17.47 0.42
C GLY A 73 23.08 17.36 1.81
#